data_AF-A0A957PCJ0-F1
#
_entry.id   AF-A0A957PCJ0-F1
#
_cell.length_a   1.000
_cell.length_b   1.000
_cell.length_c   1.000
_cell.angle_alpha   90.00
_cell.angle_beta   90.00
_cell.angle_gamma   90.00
#
_symmetry.space_group_name_H-M   'P 1'
#
loop_
_entity.id
_entity.type
_entity.pdbx_description
1 polymer ?
#
loop_
_entity_poly.entity_id
_entity_poly.type
_entity_poly.pdbx_seq_one_letter_code
_entity_poly.pdbx_strand_id
1 'polypeptide(L)' 'MSTQSNRVDRVLELEAWAAQEGVSLPIPAEEIVRLEDMGFVIDLHTGQILEDIDPDEPLEITVHRVRHDPI' A
#
# COMPACT_ATOMS: atom_id res chain seq x y z
N MET A 1 -17.25 13.61 12.01
CA MET A 1 -17.90 12.39 11.49
C MET A 1 -17.47 12.22 10.03
N SER A 2 -16.24 11.74 9.78
CA SER A 2 -15.63 11.87 8.45
C SER A 2 -14.94 10.60 7.91
N THR A 3 -14.91 9.51 8.67
CA THR A 3 -14.24 8.26 8.28
C THR A 3 -15.12 7.34 7.43
N GLN A 4 -16.44 7.43 7.52
CA GLN A 4 -17.34 6.50 6.82
C GLN A 4 -17.45 6.79 5.31
N SER A 5 -17.49 8.06 4.90
CA SER A 5 -17.52 8.41 3.46
C SER A 5 -16.26 7.95 2.75
N ASN A 6 -15.09 8.13 3.38
CA ASN A 6 -13.81 7.81 2.78
C ASN A 6 -13.66 6.30 2.46
N ARG A 7 -14.17 5.41 3.33
CA ARG A 7 -14.11 3.96 3.10
C ARG A 7 -14.91 3.49 1.89
N VAL A 8 -16.11 4.03 1.70
CA VAL A 8 -16.96 3.66 0.55
C VAL A 8 -16.32 4.14 -0.75
N ASP A 9 -15.78 5.36 -0.76
CA ASP A 9 -15.06 5.90 -1.90
C ASP A 9 -13.82 5.05 -2.24
N ARG A 10 -13.09 4.58 -1.21
CA ARG A 10 -11.92 3.72 -1.39
C ARG A 10 -12.26 2.34 -1.97
N VAL A 11 -13.34 1.71 -1.52
CA VAL A 11 -13.81 0.43 -2.09
C VAL A 11 -14.13 0.60 -3.59
N LEU A 12 -14.85 1.66 -3.95
CA LEU A 12 -15.19 1.95 -5.34
C LEU A 12 -13.95 2.22 -6.20
N GLU A 13 -12.94 2.91 -5.66
CA GLU A 13 -11.68 3.15 -6.33
C GLU A 13 -10.94 1.84 -6.65
N LEU A 14 -10.88 0.92 -5.70
CA LEU A 14 -10.23 -0.40 -5.88
C LEU A 14 -10.94 -1.25 -6.94
N GLU A 15 -12.27 -1.27 -6.91
CA GLU A 15 -13.07 -1.99 -7.92
C GLU A 15 -12.92 -1.37 -9.32
N ALA A 16 -12.94 -0.03 -9.41
CA ALA A 16 -12.74 0.68 -10.67
C ALA A 16 -11.33 0.43 -11.24
N TRP A 17 -10.30 0.43 -10.39
CA TRP A 17 -8.94 0.09 -10.79
C TRP A 17 -8.85 -1.34 -11.33
N ALA A 18 -9.41 -2.32 -10.62
CA ALA A 18 -9.38 -3.72 -11.06
C ALA A 18 -10.08 -3.92 -12.41
N ALA A 19 -11.23 -3.25 -12.59
CA ALA A 19 -11.96 -3.24 -13.85
C ALA A 19 -11.16 -2.59 -14.99
N GLN A 20 -10.43 -1.51 -14.71
CA GLN A 20 -9.58 -0.82 -15.69
C GLN A 20 -8.38 -1.67 -16.12
N GLU A 21 -7.71 -2.31 -15.17
CA GLU A 21 -6.56 -3.18 -15.44
C GLU A 21 -6.97 -4.55 -15.99
N GLY A 22 -8.26 -4.87 -16.00
CA GLY A 22 -8.79 -6.16 -16.46
C GLY A 22 -8.39 -7.32 -15.55
N VAL A 23 -8.17 -7.04 -14.27
CA VAL A 23 -7.79 -8.02 -13.25
C VAL A 23 -8.91 -8.18 -12.23
N SER A 24 -8.84 -9.26 -11.44
CA SER A 24 -9.69 -9.42 -10.25
C SER A 24 -8.83 -9.18 -9.02
N LEU A 25 -9.39 -8.47 -8.03
CA LEU A 25 -8.72 -8.30 -6.76
C LEU A 25 -8.52 -9.67 -6.08
N PRO A 26 -7.36 -9.92 -5.46
CA PRO A 26 -7.01 -11.19 -4.84
C PRO A 26 -7.83 -11.48 -3.58
N ILE A 27 -8.35 -10.43 -2.93
CA ILE A 27 -9.29 -10.47 -1.82
C ILE A 27 -10.34 -9.36 -2.01
N PRO A 28 -11.49 -9.41 -1.32
CA PRO A 28 -12.55 -8.39 -1.47
C PRO A 28 -12.04 -6.98 -1.15
N ALA A 29 -12.44 -5.97 -1.94
CA ALA A 29 -12.06 -4.58 -1.72
C ALA A 29 -12.39 -4.08 -0.30
N GLU A 30 -13.50 -4.52 0.29
CA GLU A 30 -13.84 -4.20 1.68
C GLU A 30 -12.81 -4.73 2.68
N GLU A 31 -12.24 -5.91 2.43
CA GLU A 31 -11.22 -6.51 3.29
C GLU A 31 -9.87 -5.81 3.10
N ILE A 32 -9.55 -5.38 1.87
CA ILE A 32 -8.37 -4.56 1.57
C ILE A 32 -8.42 -3.27 2.38
N VAL A 33 -9.55 -2.55 2.34
CA VAL A 33 -9.70 -1.30 3.10
C VAL A 33 -9.57 -1.53 4.61
N ARG A 34 -10.13 -2.61 5.16
CA ARG A 34 -9.96 -2.94 6.59
C ARG A 34 -8.50 -3.18 6.97
N LEU A 35 -7.76 -3.85 6.12
CA LEU A 35 -6.33 -4.11 6.33
C LEU A 35 -5.52 -2.80 6.20
N GLU A 36 -5.84 -1.94 5.22
CA GLU A 36 -5.26 -0.59 5.10
C GLU A 36 -5.54 0.27 6.36
N ASP A 37 -6.77 0.23 6.89
CA ASP A 37 -7.15 0.92 8.13
C ASP A 37 -6.37 0.43 9.36
N MET A 38 -5.88 -0.82 9.33
CA MET A 38 -5.06 -1.42 10.38
C MET A 38 -3.56 -1.09 10.24
N GLY A 39 -3.17 -0.35 9.19
CA GLY A 39 -1.77 0.01 8.91
C GLY A 39 -1.06 -0.93 7.95
N PHE A 40 -1.74 -1.92 7.38
CA PHE A 40 -1.13 -2.85 6.43
C PHE A 40 -1.11 -2.30 5.01
N VAL A 41 -0.03 -2.60 4.28
CA VAL A 41 0.05 -2.35 2.84
C VAL A 41 -0.22 -3.65 2.09
N ILE A 42 -0.97 -3.60 1.00
CA ILE A 42 -1.45 -4.79 0.29
C ILE A 42 -1.08 -4.67 -1.18
N ASP A 43 -0.43 -5.69 -1.71
CA ASP A 43 -0.21 -5.82 -3.15
C ASP A 43 -1.53 -6.25 -3.82
N LEU A 44 -2.11 -5.35 -4.61
CA LEU A 44 -3.39 -5.58 -5.29
C LEU A 44 -3.34 -6.60 -6.43
N HIS A 45 -2.13 -7.01 -6.88
CA HIS A 45 -1.96 -8.05 -7.90
C HIS A 45 -1.81 -9.44 -7.28
N THR A 46 -1.09 -9.54 -6.15
CA THR A 46 -0.76 -10.83 -5.53
C THR A 46 -1.57 -11.15 -4.28
N GLY A 47 -2.13 -10.12 -3.64
CA GLY A 47 -2.79 -10.22 -2.33
C GLY A 47 -1.82 -10.29 -1.17
N GLN A 48 -0.53 -10.12 -1.44
CA GLN A 48 0.50 -10.17 -0.40
C GLN A 48 0.37 -8.95 0.52
N ILE A 49 0.32 -9.20 1.82
CA ILE A 49 0.39 -8.16 2.84
C ILE A 49 1.88 -7.83 3.05
N LEU A 50 2.25 -6.60 2.73
CA LEU A 50 3.56 -6.00 2.95
C LEU A 50 3.48 -5.25 4.29
N GLU A 51 4.41 -5.53 5.19
CA GLU A 51 4.37 -5.19 6.62
C GLU A 51 4.09 -3.72 6.98
N ASP A 52 3.76 -3.54 8.26
CA ASP A 52 3.48 -2.30 8.98
C ASP A 52 4.51 -1.21 8.66
N ILE A 53 4.08 -0.19 7.95
CA ILE A 53 4.83 1.06 7.83
C ILE A 53 4.71 1.76 9.18
N ASP A 54 5.58 1.40 10.13
CA ASP A 54 5.71 2.15 11.37
C ASP A 54 6.13 3.58 11.00
N PRO A 55 5.23 4.58 11.12
CA PRO A 55 5.51 5.93 10.64
C PRO A 55 6.61 6.62 11.46
N ASP A 56 6.98 6.03 12.59
CA ASP A 56 8.04 6.47 13.49
C ASP A 56 9.38 5.75 13.24
N GLU A 57 9.45 4.75 12.35
CA GLU A 57 10.74 4.20 11.91
C GLU A 57 11.39 5.10 10.84
N PRO A 58 12.51 5.78 11.15
CA PRO A 58 13.23 6.51 10.13
C PRO A 58 13.79 5.51 9.13
N LEU A 59 13.39 5.63 7.86
CA LEU A 59 14.06 4.97 6.75
C LEU A 59 15.54 5.39 6.78
N GLU A 60 16.43 4.53 7.31
CA GLU A 60 17.86 4.76 7.28
C GLU A 60 18.32 4.67 5.83
N ILE A 61 18.26 5.80 5.12
CA ILE A 61 18.90 5.96 3.82
C ILE A 61 20.40 5.82 4.07
N THR A 62 20.89 4.60 3.98
CA THR A 62 22.32 4.31 4.08
C THR A 62 22.96 4.82 2.79
N VAL A 63 23.38 6.09 2.79
CA VAL A 63 24.17 6.65 1.70
C VAL A 63 25.53 5.96 1.73
N HIS A 64 25.70 4.91 0.94
CA HIS A 64 27.02 4.37 0.64
C HIS A 64 27.79 5.42 -0.16
N ARG A 65 28.55 6.26 0.56
CA ARG A 65 29.58 7.10 -0.05
C ARG A 65 30.56 6.16 -0.75
N VAL A 66 30.47 6.10 -2.08
CA VAL A 66 31.50 5.46 -2.90
C VAL A 66 32.77 6.31 -2.68
N ARG A 67 33.77 5.75 -2.01
CA ARG A 67 35.08 6.40 -1.94
C ARG A 67 35.65 6.38 -3.35
N HIS A 68 35.63 7.53 -4.01
CA HIS A 68 36.40 7.74 -5.22
C HIS A 68 37.86 7.89 -4.79
N ASP A 69 38.62 6.80 -4.85
CA ASP A 69 40.07 6.86 -4.73
C ASP A 69 40.62 7.65 -5.94
N PRO A 70 41.38 8.73 -5.74
CA PRO A 70 42.04 9.42 -6.84
C PRO A 70 43.23 8.57 -7.34
N ILE A 71 43.30 8.41 -8.67
CA ILE A 71 44.43 7.80 -9.40
C ILE A 71 45.62 8.78 -9.41
#